data_AF-A0A519MEU6-F1
#
_entry.id   AF-A0A519MEU6-F1
#
_cell.length_a   1.000
_cell.length_b   1.000
_cell.length_c   1.000
_cell.angle_alpha   90.00
_cell.angle_beta   90.00
_cell.angle_gamma   90.00
#
_symmetry.space_group_name_H-M   'P 1'
#
loop_
_entity.id
_entity.type
_entity.pdbx_description
1 polymer ?
#
loop_
_entity_poly.entity_id
_entity_poly.type
_entity_poly.pdbx_seq_one_letter_code
_entity_poly.pdbx_strand_id
1 'polypeptide(L)'
;MRTRRWPTRSIGITVGLLACLAEPAAQAQSQSPTQSTPTPWRETSTPEEQALDAAAFEGVQATLATPQFADVDSAVVVLRGRVVYRFYRDGEPDKLRDTQSASKSALSALLGTAIAQGRIA
;
A
#
# COMPACT_ATOMS: atom_id res chain seq x y z
N MET A 1 -7.02 70.14 -26.34
CA MET A 1 -7.48 69.50 -25.09
C MET A 1 -6.28 68.98 -24.32
N ARG A 2 -6.33 69.10 -22.99
CA ARG A 2 -5.21 69.27 -22.04
C ARG A 2 -4.26 68.07 -21.89
N THR A 3 -2.96 68.35 -22.02
CA THR A 3 -1.85 67.52 -21.54
C THR A 3 -1.75 67.60 -20.02
N ARG A 4 -1.89 66.48 -19.30
CA ARG A 4 -1.66 66.42 -17.84
C ARG A 4 -0.20 66.05 -17.58
N ARG A 5 0.61 67.07 -17.27
CA ARG A 5 1.91 66.94 -16.60
C ARG A 5 1.65 66.81 -15.10
N TRP A 6 2.18 65.78 -14.44
CA TRP A 6 2.17 65.69 -12.98
C TRP A 6 3.62 65.70 -12.46
N PRO A 7 3.90 66.49 -11.41
CA PRO A 7 5.25 66.80 -10.97
C PRO A 7 5.84 65.74 -10.05
N THR A 8 7.16 65.58 -10.15
CA THR A 8 8.05 64.91 -9.20
C THR A 8 8.00 65.64 -7.86
N ARG A 9 7.75 64.92 -6.76
CA ARG A 9 8.10 65.38 -5.41
C ARG A 9 8.67 64.25 -4.58
N SER A 10 9.87 64.52 -4.10
CA SER A 10 10.72 63.71 -3.24
C SER A 10 10.28 63.78 -1.77
N ILE A 11 10.81 62.81 -1.01
CA ILE A 11 11.08 62.82 0.45
C ILE A 11 9.93 62.42 1.37
N GLY A 12 10.19 61.37 2.14
CA GLY A 12 9.42 60.95 3.31
C GLY A 12 9.89 59.59 3.81
N ILE A 13 11.10 59.52 4.39
CA ILE A 13 11.52 58.39 5.21
C ILE A 13 10.66 58.44 6.47
N THR A 14 9.74 57.49 6.62
CA THR A 14 9.09 57.21 7.89
C THR A 14 9.44 55.79 8.29
N VAL A 15 10.36 55.69 9.26
CA VAL A 15 10.68 54.48 10.02
C VAL A 15 9.41 54.07 10.77
N GLY A 16 8.72 53.07 10.26
CA GLY A 16 7.59 52.41 10.89
C GLY A 16 8.05 51.11 11.54
N LEU A 17 8.36 51.18 12.83
CA LEU A 17 8.64 50.06 13.71
C LEU A 17 7.39 49.16 13.80
N LEU A 18 7.38 48.02 13.09
CA LEU A 18 6.40 46.94 13.31
C LEU A 18 7.09 45.59 13.08
N ALA A 19 7.92 45.20 14.04
CA ALA A 19 8.67 43.95 14.00
C ALA A 19 7.82 42.78 14.51
N CYS A 20 7.48 41.90 13.58
CA CYS A 20 7.40 40.44 13.71
C CYS A 20 6.47 39.86 14.78
N LEU A 21 5.17 39.76 14.45
CA LEU A 21 4.41 38.57 14.83
C LEU A 21 5.02 37.39 14.07
N ALA A 22 5.88 36.63 14.75
CA ALA A 22 6.40 35.37 14.24
C ALA A 22 5.24 34.39 14.13
N GLU A 23 4.67 34.25 12.93
CA GLU A 23 3.89 33.08 12.56
C GLU A 23 4.80 31.87 12.78
N PRO A 24 4.45 30.91 13.67
CA PRO A 24 5.09 29.62 13.57
C PRO A 24 4.64 29.08 12.22
N ALA A 25 5.52 29.16 11.23
CA ALA A 25 5.40 28.41 10.01
C ALA A 25 5.16 26.98 10.45
N ALA A 26 3.90 26.54 10.37
CA ALA A 26 3.52 25.17 10.57
C ALA A 26 4.36 24.39 9.56
N GLN A 27 5.46 23.80 10.02
CA GLN A 27 6.21 22.86 9.22
C GLN A 27 5.24 21.72 8.96
N ALA A 28 4.59 21.76 7.80
CA ALA A 28 4.11 20.57 7.14
C ALA A 28 5.36 19.71 6.92
N GLN A 29 5.71 18.91 7.93
CA GLN A 29 6.70 17.87 7.79
C GLN A 29 6.15 16.94 6.71
N SER A 30 6.64 17.10 5.49
CA SER A 30 6.50 16.12 4.43
C SER A 30 7.25 14.88 4.90
N GLN A 31 6.60 14.08 5.74
CA GLN A 31 7.06 12.75 6.09
C GLN A 31 7.06 11.96 4.79
N SER A 32 8.26 11.72 4.27
CA SER A 32 8.44 10.81 3.15
C SER A 32 7.82 9.47 3.55
N PRO A 33 7.00 8.83 2.71
CA PRO A 33 6.33 7.59 3.09
C PRO A 33 7.40 6.56 3.48
N THR A 34 7.40 6.18 4.76
CA THR A 34 8.25 5.11 5.28
C THR A 34 7.92 3.87 4.47
N GLN A 35 8.88 3.38 3.68
CA GLN A 35 8.72 2.14 2.94
C GLN A 35 8.64 1.00 3.97
N SER A 36 7.44 0.52 4.24
CA SER A 36 7.23 -0.67 5.06
C SER A 36 7.62 -1.90 4.23
N THR A 37 8.71 -2.56 4.62
CA THR A 37 8.99 -3.90 4.10
C THR A 37 7.85 -4.84 4.51
N PRO A 38 7.22 -5.57 3.57
CA PRO A 38 6.19 -6.53 3.93
C PRO A 38 6.75 -7.57 4.91
N THR A 39 6.09 -7.74 6.05
CA THR A 39 6.42 -8.83 6.98
C THR A 39 6.08 -10.16 6.31
N PRO A 40 7.02 -11.11 6.18
CA PRO A 40 6.72 -12.42 5.63
C PRO A 40 5.70 -13.15 6.52
N TRP A 41 4.87 -13.99 5.91
CA TRP A 41 3.98 -14.85 6.67
C TRP A 41 4.78 -15.84 7.52
N ARG A 42 4.25 -16.16 8.70
CA ARG A 42 4.83 -17.21 9.54
C ARG A 42 4.55 -18.57 8.91
N GLU A 43 5.62 -19.34 8.70
CA GLU A 43 5.55 -20.70 8.14
C GLU A 43 5.55 -21.80 9.22
N THR A 44 5.94 -21.48 10.45
CA THR A 44 5.94 -22.45 11.55
C THR A 44 4.57 -22.50 12.24
N SER A 45 4.25 -23.65 12.84
CA SER A 45 3.04 -23.86 13.67
C SER A 45 3.42 -24.60 14.95
N THR A 46 2.72 -24.38 16.06
CA THR A 46 2.80 -25.27 17.23
C THR A 46 2.04 -26.58 16.96
N PRO A 47 2.26 -27.64 17.74
CA PRO A 47 1.50 -28.89 17.58
C PRO A 47 -0.02 -28.70 17.72
N GLU A 48 -0.45 -27.83 18.64
CA GLU A 48 -1.88 -27.52 18.87
C GLU A 48 -2.48 -26.76 17.68
N GLU A 49 -1.75 -25.78 17.15
CA GLU A 49 -2.13 -25.07 15.92
C GLU A 49 -2.26 -26.04 14.74
N GLN A 50 -1.29 -26.94 14.58
CA GLN A 50 -1.28 -27.92 13.49
C GLN A 50 -2.47 -28.89 13.59
N ALA A 51 -2.85 -29.31 14.79
CA ALA A 51 -4.01 -30.18 15.01
C ALA A 51 -5.33 -29.47 14.64
N LEU A 52 -5.46 -28.19 15.00
CA LEU A 52 -6.62 -27.37 14.63
C LEU A 52 -6.70 -27.16 13.11
N ASP A 53 -5.56 -26.84 12.48
CA ASP A 53 -5.50 -26.65 11.03
C ASP A 53 -5.83 -27.97 10.29
N ALA A 54 -5.29 -29.11 10.75
CA ALA A 54 -5.59 -30.41 10.18
C ALA A 54 -7.09 -30.76 10.26
N ALA A 55 -7.74 -30.49 11.40
CA ALA A 55 -9.16 -30.68 11.56
C ALA A 55 -9.99 -29.72 10.68
N ALA A 56 -9.57 -28.47 10.55
CA ALA A 56 -10.28 -27.46 9.76
C ALA A 56 -10.26 -27.74 8.25
N PHE A 57 -9.19 -28.38 7.75
CA PHE A 57 -9.01 -28.69 6.33
C PHE A 57 -9.19 -30.19 6.01
N GLU A 58 -9.77 -30.97 6.92
CA GLU A 58 -10.08 -32.38 6.69
C GLU A 58 -10.93 -32.55 5.43
N GLY A 59 -10.52 -33.44 4.52
CA GLY A 59 -11.23 -33.71 3.27
C GLY A 59 -11.09 -32.64 2.16
N VAL A 60 -10.59 -31.44 2.46
CA VAL A 60 -10.41 -30.37 1.46
C VAL A 60 -9.41 -30.79 0.38
N GLN A 61 -8.28 -31.38 0.78
CA GLN A 61 -7.28 -31.87 -0.16
C GLN A 61 -7.84 -32.93 -1.11
N ALA A 62 -8.62 -33.89 -0.58
CA ALA A 62 -9.26 -34.93 -1.39
C ALA A 62 -10.27 -34.32 -2.37
N THR A 63 -11.00 -33.30 -1.93
CA THR A 63 -11.99 -32.57 -2.74
C THR A 63 -11.31 -31.79 -3.87
N LEU A 64 -10.24 -31.05 -3.60
CA LEU A 64 -9.49 -30.30 -4.63
C LEU A 64 -8.76 -31.20 -5.63
N ALA A 65 -8.50 -32.46 -5.25
CA ALA A 65 -7.90 -33.46 -6.14
C ALA A 65 -8.91 -34.12 -7.09
N THR A 66 -10.22 -33.89 -6.93
CA THR A 66 -11.21 -34.51 -7.80
C THR A 66 -11.32 -33.81 -9.16
N PRO A 67 -11.86 -34.48 -10.19
CA PRO A 67 -12.07 -33.88 -11.52
C PRO A 67 -13.00 -32.66 -11.50
N GLN A 68 -13.84 -32.51 -10.47
CA GLN A 68 -14.75 -31.37 -10.35
C GLN A 68 -14.00 -30.03 -10.19
N PHE A 69 -12.77 -30.06 -9.67
CA PHE A 69 -11.94 -28.88 -9.45
C PHE A 69 -10.69 -28.87 -10.32
N ALA A 70 -10.71 -29.54 -11.48
CA ALA A 70 -9.53 -29.75 -12.33
C ALA A 70 -8.83 -28.46 -12.82
N ASP A 71 -9.46 -27.30 -12.68
CA ASP A 71 -8.91 -25.97 -12.97
C ASP A 71 -8.20 -25.31 -11.78
N VAL A 72 -8.30 -25.87 -10.57
CA VAL A 72 -7.66 -25.31 -9.35
C VAL A 72 -6.23 -25.84 -9.18
N ASP A 73 -5.24 -25.16 -9.74
CA ASP A 73 -3.85 -25.66 -9.65
C ASP A 73 -3.18 -25.45 -8.28
N SER A 74 -3.63 -24.46 -7.52
CA SER A 74 -3.09 -24.19 -6.19
C SER A 74 -4.07 -23.43 -5.30
N ALA A 75 -4.01 -23.68 -3.99
CA ALA A 75 -4.70 -22.89 -2.98
C ALA A 75 -3.80 -22.71 -1.75
N VAL A 76 -3.76 -21.50 -1.20
CA VAL A 76 -3.02 -21.19 0.04
C VAL A 76 -3.95 -20.40 0.95
N VAL A 77 -4.04 -20.79 2.22
CA VAL A 77 -4.83 -20.07 3.23
C VAL A 77 -3.89 -19.51 4.28
N VAL A 78 -4.03 -18.21 4.52
CA VAL A 78 -3.30 -17.46 5.53
C VAL A 78 -4.27 -16.96 6.58
N LEU A 79 -4.07 -17.35 7.83
CA LEU A 79 -4.88 -16.92 8.97
C LEU A 79 -3.98 -16.22 9.98
N ARG A 80 -4.33 -14.98 10.35
CA ARG A 80 -3.58 -14.18 11.33
C ARG A 80 -2.08 -14.06 11.01
N GLY A 81 -1.74 -13.95 9.72
CA GLY A 81 -0.35 -13.83 9.26
C GLY A 81 0.45 -15.13 9.26
N ARG A 82 -0.20 -16.28 9.50
CA ARG A 82 0.40 -17.63 9.43
C ARG A 82 -0.22 -18.43 8.30
N VAL A 83 0.59 -19.22 7.61
CA VAL A 83 0.07 -20.16 6.61
C VAL A 83 -0.50 -21.38 7.31
N VAL A 84 -1.78 -21.67 7.08
CA VAL A 84 -2.52 -22.77 7.74
C VAL A 84 -2.83 -23.93 6.80
N TYR A 85 -2.83 -23.68 5.49
CA TYR A 85 -3.14 -24.69 4.49
C TYR A 85 -2.47 -24.37 3.16
N ARG A 86 -2.01 -25.42 2.47
CA ARG A 86 -1.45 -25.36 1.13
C ARG A 86 -1.95 -26.55 0.32
N PHE A 87 -2.31 -26.28 -0.92
CA PHE A 87 -2.60 -27.26 -1.93
C PHE A 87 -1.88 -26.84 -3.21
N TYR A 88 -1.13 -27.76 -3.81
CA TYR A 88 -0.51 -27.61 -5.12
C TYR A 88 -0.73 -28.91 -5.88
N ARG A 89 -1.46 -28.85 -6.99
CA ARG A 89 -1.81 -30.06 -7.75
C ARG A 89 -0.59 -30.80 -8.29
N ASP A 90 0.39 -30.04 -8.76
CA ASP A 90 1.65 -30.53 -9.34
C ASP A 90 2.76 -30.70 -8.29
N GLY A 91 2.50 -30.36 -7.03
CA GLY A 91 3.51 -30.39 -5.97
C GLY A 91 4.56 -29.27 -6.06
N GLU A 92 4.39 -28.30 -6.95
CA GLU A 92 5.39 -27.26 -7.24
C GLU A 92 4.98 -25.89 -6.64
N PRO A 93 5.43 -25.54 -5.41
CA PRO A 93 5.05 -24.28 -4.77
C PRO A 93 5.64 -23.05 -5.46
N ASP A 94 6.85 -23.16 -6.01
CA ASP A 94 7.60 -22.03 -6.61
C ASP A 94 7.29 -21.82 -8.10
N LYS A 95 6.49 -22.71 -8.69
CA LYS A 95 6.07 -22.58 -10.10
C LYS A 95 5.21 -21.33 -10.30
N LEU A 96 5.63 -20.49 -11.24
CA LEU A 96 4.86 -19.33 -11.67
C LEU A 96 3.56 -19.78 -12.35
N ARG A 97 2.45 -19.18 -11.94
CA ARG A 97 1.10 -19.43 -12.47
C ARG A 97 0.52 -18.11 -12.97
N ASP A 98 -0.28 -18.17 -14.04
CA ASP A 98 -0.92 -16.98 -14.57
C ASP A 98 -1.97 -16.47 -13.58
N THR A 99 -1.74 -15.27 -13.03
CA THR A 99 -2.61 -14.63 -12.05
C THR A 99 -3.84 -13.96 -12.68
N GLN A 100 -3.90 -13.89 -14.01
CA GLN A 100 -5.01 -13.32 -14.76
C GLN A 100 -5.40 -11.93 -14.21
N SER A 101 -6.69 -11.73 -13.91
CA SER A 101 -7.20 -10.47 -13.40
C SER A 101 -6.72 -10.10 -12.00
N ALA A 102 -6.13 -11.02 -11.22
CA ALA A 102 -5.60 -10.68 -9.89
C ALA A 102 -4.44 -9.66 -9.98
N SER A 103 -3.73 -9.58 -11.11
CA SER A 103 -2.71 -8.57 -11.37
C SER A 103 -3.24 -7.13 -11.28
N LYS A 104 -4.56 -6.92 -11.49
CA LYS A 104 -5.20 -5.61 -11.33
C LYS A 104 -5.14 -5.12 -9.89
N SER A 105 -5.17 -6.02 -8.90
CA SER A 105 -5.05 -5.64 -7.48
C SER A 105 -3.68 -5.04 -7.17
N ALA A 106 -2.61 -5.61 -7.75
CA ALA A 106 -1.28 -5.04 -7.64
C ALA A 106 -1.19 -3.66 -8.29
N LEU A 107 -1.78 -3.50 -9.48
CA LEU A 107 -1.87 -2.19 -10.15
C LEU A 107 -2.65 -1.17 -9.31
N SER A 108 -3.79 -1.54 -8.73
CA SER A 108 -4.57 -0.66 -7.86
C SER A 108 -3.79 -0.23 -6.62
N ALA A 109 -3.02 -1.14 -5.99
CA ALA A 109 -2.17 -0.79 -4.85
C ALA A 109 -1.05 0.19 -5.24
N LEU A 110 -0.41 -0.01 -6.40
CA LEU A 110 0.61 0.90 -6.93
C LEU A 110 0.02 2.26 -7.28
N LEU A 111 -1.17 2.30 -7.90
CA LEU A 111 -1.88 3.53 -8.21
C LEU A 111 -2.23 4.30 -6.93
N GLY A 112 -2.78 3.61 -5.92
CA GLY A 112 -3.05 4.21 -4.61
C GLY A 112 -1.80 4.77 -3.95
N THR A 113 -0.66 4.07 -4.07
CA THR A 113 0.64 4.56 -3.59
C THR A 113 1.09 5.82 -4.33
N ALA A 114 0.94 5.87 -5.65
CA ALA A 114 1.30 7.04 -6.46
C ALA A 114 0.42 8.26 -6.15
N ILE A 115 -0.88 8.06 -5.92
CA ILE A 115 -1.80 9.11 -5.48
C ILE A 115 -1.41 9.61 -4.07
N ALA A 116 -1.17 8.70 -3.12
CA ALA A 116 -0.73 9.06 -1.77
C ALA A 116 0.61 9.84 -1.77
N GLN A 117 1.44 9.64 -2.80
CA GLN A 117 2.70 10.36 -3.02
C GLN A 117 2.55 11.67 -3.81
N GLY A 118 1.33 12.05 -4.22
CA GLY A 118 1.08 13.25 -5.03
C GLY A 118 1.64 13.17 -6.45
N ARG A 119 1.94 11.96 -6.96
CA ARG A 119 2.48 11.73 -8.31
C ARG A 119 1.39 11.67 -9.38
N ILE A 120 0.15 11.42 -8.97
CA ILE A 120 -1.04 11.39 -9.81
C ILE A 120 -2.09 12.24 -9.09
N ALA A 121 -2.71 13.16 -9.82
CA ALA A 121 -3.69 14.14 -9.31
C ALA A 121 -5.13 13.71 -9.64
#